data_AF-V5RII6-F1
#
_entry.id   AF-V5RII6-F1
#
_cell.length_a   1.000
_cell.length_b   1.000
_cell.length_c   1.000
_cell.angle_alpha   90.00
_cell.angle_beta   90.00
_cell.angle_gamma   90.00
#
_symmetry.space_group_name_H-M   'P 1'
#
loop_
_entity.id
_entity.type
_entity.pdbx_description
1 polymer ?
#
loop_
_entity_poly.entity_id
_entity_poly.type
_entity_poly.pdbx_seq_one_letter_code
_entity_poly.pdbx_strand_id
1 'polypeptide(L)'
;MRKTLQILLVFIMTTLTTLQFFILGSNITNEKQYNSYDNRLYNKRKEEKVDSFGWGGLAIQYFIFVHSDILQNKYITELKDSFLNTKSFEDKKTLTSRQNIFYSSIVSSALLLSLYSTTDYTEFFAESNSKWQTFNDNIKNKSWEVLNYFFLNIYKLLKANTPGALKDFNYIKNIIDKDFKKEESRSLIFRTTLEKPQTDLTYEDLYYEDANFGMRNFNSNAYWYGFVPNILDYSLNAWTYTLNNNLHQYSFAYSFKKYNSVNIKQILKSFNQESFNIDELRKTK
;
A
#
# COMPACT_ATOMS: atom_id res chain seq x y z
N MET A 1 -4.35 -56.32 11.60
CA MET A 1 -5.30 -55.35 12.21
C MET A 1 -4.62 -54.26 13.04
N ARG A 2 -3.76 -54.57 14.03
CA ARG A 2 -3.11 -53.52 14.85
C ARG A 2 -2.23 -52.54 14.06
N LYS A 3 -1.42 -53.03 13.12
CA LYS A 3 -0.54 -52.19 12.29
C LYS A 3 -1.32 -51.29 11.31
N THR A 4 -2.38 -51.81 10.70
CA THR A 4 -3.24 -51.02 9.80
C THR A 4 -4.02 -49.95 10.56
N LEU A 5 -4.46 -50.24 11.79
CA LEU A 5 -5.10 -49.24 12.65
C LEU A 5 -4.12 -48.13 13.09
N GLN A 6 -2.87 -48.49 13.39
CA GLN A 6 -1.82 -47.53 13.74
C GLN A 6 -1.48 -46.59 12.57
N ILE A 7 -1.36 -47.13 11.35
CA ILE A 7 -1.10 -46.31 10.15
C ILE A 7 -2.25 -45.34 9.89
N LEU A 8 -3.50 -45.80 10.04
CA LEU A 8 -4.68 -44.94 9.89
C LEU A 8 -4.70 -43.81 10.93
N LEU A 9 -4.37 -44.10 12.19
CA LEU A 9 -4.32 -43.10 13.27
C LEU A 9 -3.22 -42.07 13.04
N VAL A 10 -2.05 -42.48 12.57
CA VAL A 10 -0.96 -41.56 12.23
C VAL A 10 -1.37 -40.64 11.08
N PHE A 11 -2.03 -41.18 10.05
CA PHE A 11 -2.53 -40.40 8.91
C PHE A 11 -3.62 -39.39 9.31
N ILE A 12 -4.52 -39.77 10.22
CA ILE A 12 -5.54 -38.85 10.77
C ILE A 12 -4.87 -37.74 11.59
N MET A 13 -3.85 -38.06 12.39
CA MET A 13 -3.14 -37.07 13.21
C MET A 13 -2.30 -36.10 12.36
N THR A 14 -1.65 -36.56 11.27
CA THR A 14 -0.91 -35.68 10.36
C THR A 14 -1.84 -34.81 9.50
N THR A 15 -2.99 -35.32 9.08
CA THR A 15 -3.98 -34.52 8.35
C THR A 15 -4.65 -33.48 9.26
N LEU A 16 -4.96 -33.80 10.51
CA LEU A 16 -5.52 -32.84 11.47
C LEU A 16 -4.52 -31.72 11.83
N THR A 17 -3.24 -32.04 12.00
CA THR A 17 -2.21 -31.02 12.33
C THR A 17 -1.90 -30.10 11.14
N THR A 18 -1.89 -30.63 9.91
CA THR A 18 -1.75 -29.81 8.69
C THR A 18 -2.98 -28.92 8.45
N LEU A 19 -4.19 -29.42 8.72
CA LEU A 19 -5.42 -28.62 8.64
C LEU A 19 -5.44 -27.47 9.66
N GLN A 20 -4.96 -27.71 10.90
CA GLN A 20 -4.81 -26.66 11.91
C GLN A 20 -3.82 -25.57 11.47
N PHE A 21 -2.71 -25.93 10.81
CA PHE A 21 -1.77 -24.96 10.24
C PHE A 21 -2.42 -24.09 9.16
N PHE A 22 -3.28 -24.65 8.30
CA PHE A 22 -4.02 -23.89 7.29
C PHE A 22 -5.13 -23.01 7.89
N ILE A 23 -5.83 -23.46 8.94
CA ILE A 23 -6.88 -22.69 9.62
C ILE A 23 -6.30 -21.57 10.50
N LEU A 24 -5.10 -21.76 11.07
CA LEU A 24 -4.38 -20.72 11.80
C LEU A 24 -3.66 -19.74 10.85
N GLY A 25 -3.23 -20.19 9.67
CA GLY A 25 -2.65 -19.33 8.64
C GLY A 25 -3.67 -18.46 7.88
N SER A 26 -4.94 -18.90 7.79
CA SER A 26 -6.01 -18.15 7.13
C SER A 26 -6.72 -17.13 8.03
N ASN A 27 -6.49 -17.18 9.34
CA ASN A 27 -7.04 -16.26 10.33
C ASN A 27 -6.01 -15.24 10.82
N ILE A 28 -5.26 -14.62 9.89
CA ILE A 28 -4.73 -13.28 10.15
C ILE A 28 -5.94 -12.34 10.14
N THR A 29 -6.65 -12.27 11.26
CA THR A 29 -7.61 -11.20 11.49
C THR A 29 -6.84 -9.88 11.42
N ASN A 30 -7.19 -9.04 10.45
CA ASN A 30 -6.71 -7.67 10.26
C ASN A 30 -7.00 -6.74 11.47
N GLU A 31 -7.39 -7.29 12.64
CA GLU A 31 -7.80 -6.56 13.83
C GLU A 31 -6.63 -6.04 14.67
N LYS A 32 -5.43 -6.63 14.59
CA LYS A 32 -4.26 -6.11 15.33
C LYS A 32 -3.42 -5.09 14.55
N GLN A 33 -3.71 -4.87 13.28
CA GLN A 33 -2.81 -4.19 12.35
C GLN A 33 -2.95 -2.66 12.32
N TYR A 34 -4.02 -2.11 12.90
CA TYR A 34 -4.26 -0.67 13.07
C TYR A 34 -4.37 -0.21 14.52
N ASN A 35 -4.34 -1.13 15.50
CA ASN A 35 -4.52 -0.78 16.92
C ASN A 35 -3.34 -0.04 17.57
N SER A 36 -2.27 0.28 16.83
CA SER A 36 -1.28 1.25 17.32
C SER A 36 -1.66 2.70 17.02
N TYR A 37 -2.80 2.95 16.37
CA TYR A 37 -3.25 4.29 16.04
C TYR A 37 -4.02 4.96 17.17
N ASP A 38 -4.52 4.20 18.14
CA ASP A 38 -5.54 4.73 19.02
C ASP A 38 -5.33 4.39 20.50
N ASN A 39 -5.03 5.44 21.26
CA ASN A 39 -5.22 5.63 22.71
C ASN A 39 -4.44 6.85 23.25
N ARG A 40 -3.58 7.50 22.46
CA ARG A 40 -2.89 8.75 22.90
C ARG A 40 -3.62 10.04 22.51
N LEU A 41 -4.58 9.99 21.58
CA LEU A 41 -5.37 11.16 21.17
C LEU A 41 -6.29 11.71 22.28
N TYR A 42 -6.58 10.91 23.31
CA TYR A 42 -7.48 11.35 24.38
C TYR A 42 -6.77 12.07 25.55
N ASN A 43 -5.45 11.91 25.73
CA ASN A 43 -4.75 12.40 26.92
C ASN A 43 -3.71 13.52 26.68
N LYS A 44 -3.65 14.09 25.47
CA LYS A 44 -2.73 15.21 25.17
C LYS A 44 -3.44 16.41 24.51
N ARG A 45 -4.62 16.78 25.00
CA ARG A 45 -5.17 18.12 24.75
C ARG A 45 -4.59 19.12 25.75
N LYS A 46 -3.32 19.47 25.56
CA LYS A 46 -2.78 20.77 25.96
C LYS A 46 -1.66 21.11 24.97
N GLU A 47 -1.95 22.13 24.16
CA GLU A 47 -0.98 22.87 23.36
C GLU A 47 -0.30 22.09 22.23
N GLU A 48 -0.99 21.92 21.11
CA GLU A 48 -0.35 21.85 19.79
C GLU A 48 -1.38 22.20 18.73
N LYS A 49 -0.93 22.91 17.69
CA LYS A 49 -1.75 23.41 16.57
C LYS A 49 -2.66 22.29 16.06
N VAL A 50 -3.89 22.63 15.69
CA VAL A 50 -4.78 21.70 15.00
C VAL A 50 -4.16 21.42 13.63
N ASP A 51 -3.24 20.47 13.57
CA ASP A 51 -2.67 19.97 12.32
C ASP A 51 -3.85 19.40 11.51
N SER A 52 -4.01 19.95 10.31
CA SER A 52 -5.00 19.50 9.34
C SER A 52 -4.89 17.98 9.18
N PHE A 53 -5.90 17.24 9.65
CA PHE A 53 -5.85 15.79 9.72
C PHE A 53 -5.90 15.17 8.31
N GLY A 54 -4.78 14.58 7.86
CA GLY A 54 -4.65 13.82 6.59
C GLY A 54 -5.43 12.50 6.55
N TRP A 55 -6.49 12.33 7.36
CA TRP A 55 -7.25 11.08 7.41
C TRP A 55 -7.90 10.71 6.07
N GLY A 56 -8.25 11.72 5.25
CA GLY A 56 -8.85 11.52 3.95
C GLY A 56 -7.93 10.74 3.01
N GLY A 57 -6.66 11.10 2.92
CA GLY A 57 -5.71 10.38 2.07
C GLY A 57 -5.40 9.00 2.62
N LEU A 58 -5.26 8.86 3.94
CA LEU A 58 -5.06 7.56 4.57
C LEU A 58 -6.26 6.61 4.31
N ALA A 59 -7.49 7.14 4.34
CA ALA A 59 -8.69 6.41 3.99
C ALA A 59 -8.69 5.94 2.51
N ILE A 60 -8.29 6.81 1.58
CA ILE A 60 -8.19 6.45 0.16
C ILE A 60 -7.12 5.38 -0.04
N GLN A 61 -5.94 5.52 0.56
CA GLN A 61 -4.88 4.52 0.42
C GLN A 61 -5.34 3.15 0.95
N TYR A 62 -5.97 3.11 2.12
CA TYR A 62 -6.52 1.86 2.67
C TYR A 62 -7.65 1.29 1.78
N PHE A 63 -8.52 2.15 1.24
CA PHE A 63 -9.55 1.71 0.30
C PHE A 63 -8.93 1.05 -0.95
N ILE A 64 -7.91 1.67 -1.55
CA ILE A 64 -7.21 1.11 -2.71
C ILE A 64 -6.53 -0.21 -2.34
N PHE A 65 -5.89 -0.30 -1.17
CA PHE A 65 -5.27 -1.53 -0.68
C PHE A 65 -6.28 -2.69 -0.60
N VAL A 66 -7.44 -2.47 0.01
CA VAL A 66 -8.49 -3.50 0.10
C VAL A 66 -9.03 -3.89 -1.28
N HIS A 67 -9.04 -2.95 -2.22
CA HIS A 67 -9.43 -3.17 -3.61
C HIS A 67 -8.26 -3.56 -4.51
N SER A 68 -7.23 -4.21 -3.97
CA SER A 68 -6.09 -4.67 -4.76
C SER A 68 -5.72 -6.11 -4.44
N ASP A 69 -5.07 -6.78 -5.38
CA ASP A 69 -4.46 -8.10 -5.19
C ASP A 69 -2.97 -7.99 -4.81
N ILE A 70 -2.49 -6.84 -4.32
CA ILE A 70 -1.06 -6.57 -4.09
C ILE A 70 -0.37 -7.61 -3.19
N LEU A 71 -1.12 -8.27 -2.31
CA LEU A 71 -0.62 -9.36 -1.47
C LEU A 71 -0.26 -10.63 -2.26
N GLN A 72 -0.82 -10.80 -3.47
CA GLN A 72 -0.50 -11.88 -4.41
C GLN A 72 0.70 -11.52 -5.28
N ASN A 73 1.16 -10.26 -5.25
CA ASN A 73 2.31 -9.83 -6.01
C ASN A 73 3.60 -10.38 -5.40
N LYS A 74 4.22 -11.33 -6.11
CA LYS A 74 5.43 -12.03 -5.67
C LYS A 74 6.60 -11.06 -5.47
N TYR A 75 6.85 -10.18 -6.44
CA TYR A 75 7.99 -9.24 -6.37
C TYR A 75 7.89 -8.29 -5.17
N ILE A 76 6.72 -7.69 -4.94
CA ILE A 76 6.51 -6.78 -3.80
C ILE A 76 6.62 -7.52 -2.47
N THR A 77 6.15 -8.77 -2.41
CA THR A 77 6.29 -9.62 -1.22
C THR A 77 7.74 -9.97 -0.94
N GLU A 78 8.51 -10.33 -1.96
CA GLU A 78 9.95 -10.60 -1.85
C GLU A 78 10.73 -9.36 -1.41
N LEU A 79 10.41 -8.16 -1.91
CA LEU A 79 11.01 -6.91 -1.43
C LEU A 79 10.74 -6.72 0.06
N LYS A 80 9.48 -6.83 0.49
CA LYS A 80 9.10 -6.73 1.91
C LYS A 80 9.89 -7.74 2.77
N ASP A 81 9.91 -9.00 2.37
CA ASP A 81 10.60 -10.05 3.12
C ASP A 81 12.10 -9.84 3.20
N SER A 82 12.71 -9.37 2.11
CA SER A 82 14.13 -9.00 2.08
C SER A 82 14.44 -7.90 3.07
N PHE A 83 13.60 -6.84 3.14
CA PHE A 83 13.76 -5.80 4.15
C PHE A 83 13.61 -6.33 5.58
N LEU A 84 12.59 -7.15 5.86
CA LEU A 84 12.36 -7.73 7.19
C LEU A 84 13.53 -8.59 7.66
N ASN A 85 14.23 -9.26 6.75
CA ASN A 85 15.39 -10.09 7.08
C ASN A 85 16.63 -9.27 7.48
N THR A 86 16.64 -7.96 7.21
CA THR A 86 17.71 -7.05 7.68
C THR A 86 17.48 -6.52 9.10
N LYS A 87 16.34 -6.83 9.72
CA LYS A 87 15.90 -6.20 10.97
C LYS A 87 16.10 -7.11 12.18
N SER A 88 16.23 -6.47 13.35
CA SER A 88 16.23 -7.16 14.63
C SER A 88 14.91 -7.93 14.84
N PHE A 89 14.89 -8.91 15.74
CA PHE A 89 13.68 -9.68 16.02
C PHE A 89 12.48 -8.81 16.45
N GLU A 90 12.73 -7.82 17.31
CA GLU A 90 11.69 -6.92 17.82
C GLU A 90 11.16 -5.98 16.72
N ASP A 91 12.06 -5.40 15.92
CA ASP A 91 11.68 -4.57 14.79
C ASP A 91 10.90 -5.38 13.75
N LYS A 92 11.35 -6.60 13.44
CA LYS A 92 10.69 -7.51 12.50
C LYS A 92 9.27 -7.82 12.94
N LYS A 93 9.05 -8.11 14.23
CA LYS A 93 7.71 -8.36 14.79
C LYS A 93 6.81 -7.13 14.62
N THR A 94 7.31 -5.95 14.97
CA THR A 94 6.54 -4.70 14.86
C THR A 94 6.23 -4.36 13.40
N LEU A 95 7.21 -4.44 12.51
CA LEU A 95 7.05 -4.19 11.08
C LEU A 95 6.08 -5.18 10.43
N THR A 96 6.18 -6.47 10.75
CA THR A 96 5.25 -7.50 10.26
C THR A 96 3.81 -7.16 10.63
N SER A 97 3.58 -6.69 11.86
CA SER A 97 2.24 -6.27 12.30
C SER A 97 1.67 -5.07 11.52
N ARG A 98 2.52 -4.30 10.83
CA ARG A 98 2.16 -3.06 10.10
C ARG A 98 2.44 -3.15 8.60
N GLN A 99 2.71 -4.33 8.07
CA GLN A 99 3.10 -4.51 6.66
C GLN A 99 2.08 -3.96 5.66
N ASN A 100 0.81 -3.87 6.04
CA ASN A 100 -0.23 -3.28 5.18
C ASN A 100 0.04 -1.81 4.86
N ILE A 101 0.78 -1.06 5.70
CA ILE A 101 1.18 0.32 5.40
C ILE A 101 2.11 0.33 4.17
N PHE A 102 3.06 -0.59 4.10
CA PHE A 102 3.96 -0.74 2.96
C PHE A 102 3.18 -1.06 1.69
N TYR A 103 2.33 -2.10 1.72
CA TYR A 103 1.51 -2.50 0.60
C TYR A 103 0.56 -1.39 0.13
N SER A 104 -0.13 -0.75 1.08
CA SER A 104 -1.06 0.36 0.84
C SER A 104 -0.34 1.55 0.19
N SER A 105 0.85 1.90 0.66
CA SER A 105 1.64 3.01 0.11
C SER A 105 2.08 2.72 -1.33
N ILE A 106 2.53 1.50 -1.62
CA ILE A 106 2.96 1.10 -2.96
C ILE A 106 1.77 1.13 -3.94
N VAL A 107 0.70 0.41 -3.63
CA VAL A 107 -0.40 0.22 -4.58
C VAL A 107 -1.18 1.51 -4.82
N SER A 108 -1.35 2.34 -3.79
CA SER A 108 -2.03 3.62 -3.93
C SER A 108 -1.22 4.62 -4.74
N SER A 109 0.09 4.67 -4.56
CA SER A 109 0.98 5.51 -5.37
C SER A 109 1.02 5.04 -6.83
N ALA A 110 1.07 3.72 -7.06
CA ALA A 110 1.03 3.14 -8.40
C ALA A 110 -0.30 3.44 -9.13
N LEU A 111 -1.42 3.53 -8.41
CA LEU A 111 -2.73 3.88 -8.99
C LEU A 111 -2.83 5.37 -9.32
N LEU A 112 -2.30 6.25 -8.47
CA LEU A 112 -2.44 7.70 -8.62
C LEU A 112 -1.44 8.28 -9.63
N LEU A 113 -0.23 7.71 -9.73
CA LEU A 113 0.84 8.12 -10.64
C LEU A 113 1.29 9.59 -10.49
N SER A 114 1.33 10.10 -9.26
CA SER A 114 1.76 11.46 -8.94
C SER A 114 2.88 11.47 -7.89
N LEU A 115 4.01 12.12 -8.19
CA LEU A 115 5.06 12.35 -7.18
C LEU A 115 4.59 13.24 -6.04
N TYR A 116 3.69 14.20 -6.31
CA TYR A 116 3.17 15.07 -5.25
C TYR A 116 2.36 14.26 -4.23
N SER A 117 1.65 13.23 -4.70
CA SER A 117 0.89 12.35 -3.83
C SER A 117 1.74 11.53 -2.84
N THR A 118 3.05 11.43 -3.06
CA THR A 118 3.96 10.78 -2.10
C THR A 118 4.47 11.73 -1.01
N THR A 119 3.96 12.96 -0.90
CA THR A 119 4.42 13.92 0.13
C THR A 119 3.84 13.56 1.49
N ASP A 120 2.52 13.54 1.62
CA ASP A 120 1.81 13.17 2.84
C ASP A 120 0.37 12.76 2.49
N TYR A 121 -0.43 12.42 3.49
CA TYR A 121 -1.82 12.02 3.24
C TYR A 121 -2.75 13.18 2.84
N THR A 122 -2.38 14.43 3.12
CA THR A 122 -3.13 15.60 2.67
C THR A 122 -2.94 15.79 1.16
N GLU A 123 -1.69 15.76 0.71
CA GLU A 123 -1.34 15.84 -0.72
C GLU A 123 -1.88 14.64 -1.49
N PHE A 124 -1.82 13.44 -0.91
CA PHE A 124 -2.44 12.25 -1.52
C PHE A 124 -3.96 12.43 -1.74
N PHE A 125 -4.65 13.01 -0.76
CA PHE A 125 -6.09 13.32 -0.88
C PHE A 125 -6.34 14.38 -1.96
N ALA A 126 -5.57 15.47 -1.96
CA ALA A 126 -5.71 16.57 -2.91
C ALA A 126 -5.52 16.07 -4.36
N GLU A 127 -4.47 15.30 -4.61
CA GLU A 127 -4.18 14.70 -5.92
C GLU A 127 -5.25 13.70 -6.34
N SER A 128 -5.74 12.87 -5.41
CA SER A 128 -6.85 11.95 -5.68
C SER A 128 -8.13 12.68 -6.07
N ASN A 129 -8.46 13.77 -5.37
CA ASN A 129 -9.63 14.58 -5.66
C ASN A 129 -9.49 15.34 -6.98
N SER A 130 -8.30 15.88 -7.27
CA SER A 130 -7.97 16.51 -8.55
C SER A 130 -8.20 15.51 -9.70
N LYS A 131 -7.58 14.33 -9.60
CA LYS A 131 -7.76 13.21 -10.55
C LYS A 131 -9.23 12.85 -10.76
N TRP A 132 -10.00 12.73 -9.69
CA TRP A 132 -11.42 12.39 -9.81
C TRP A 132 -12.24 13.46 -10.56
N GLN A 133 -11.95 14.74 -10.31
CA GLN A 133 -12.70 15.88 -10.87
C GLN A 133 -12.28 16.28 -12.28
N THR A 134 -11.00 16.13 -12.64
CA THR A 134 -10.45 16.70 -13.88
C THR A 134 -10.17 15.69 -14.98
N PHE A 135 -10.31 14.38 -14.72
CA PHE A 135 -10.13 13.37 -15.77
C PHE A 135 -11.21 13.51 -16.85
N ASN A 136 -10.76 13.78 -18.08
CA ASN A 136 -11.61 13.75 -19.25
C ASN A 136 -12.21 12.34 -19.43
N ASP A 137 -13.49 12.26 -19.78
CA ASP A 137 -14.22 11.01 -19.98
C ASP A 137 -13.47 10.01 -20.86
N ASN A 138 -12.75 10.50 -21.88
CA ASN A 138 -12.01 9.69 -22.85
C ASN A 138 -10.77 8.98 -22.26
N ILE A 139 -10.29 9.40 -21.09
CA ILE A 139 -9.08 8.84 -20.44
C ILE A 139 -9.39 8.21 -19.08
N LYS A 140 -10.68 8.07 -18.73
CA LYS A 140 -11.10 7.35 -17.53
C LYS A 140 -10.68 5.89 -17.64
N ASN A 141 -10.06 5.40 -16.58
CA ASN A 141 -9.52 4.03 -16.50
C ASN A 141 -9.80 3.46 -15.11
N LYS A 142 -9.26 2.27 -14.82
CA LYS A 142 -9.50 1.59 -13.53
C LYS A 142 -9.14 2.44 -12.32
N SER A 143 -8.11 3.28 -12.41
CA SER A 143 -7.73 4.19 -11.34
C SER A 143 -8.82 5.24 -11.07
N TRP A 144 -9.45 5.77 -12.13
CA TRP A 144 -10.58 6.70 -11.99
C TRP A 144 -11.82 5.99 -11.46
N GLU A 145 -12.14 4.77 -11.91
CA GLU A 145 -13.28 4.00 -11.39
C GLU A 145 -13.21 3.77 -9.88
N VAL A 146 -12.03 3.37 -9.38
CA VAL A 146 -11.79 3.14 -7.95
C VAL A 146 -11.96 4.43 -7.16
N LEU A 147 -11.39 5.54 -7.63
CA LEU A 147 -11.54 6.86 -6.98
C LEU A 147 -12.98 7.36 -7.03
N ASN A 148 -13.65 7.21 -8.17
CA ASN A 148 -15.04 7.62 -8.35
C ASN A 148 -15.96 6.90 -7.37
N TYR A 149 -15.78 5.58 -7.24
CA TYR A 149 -16.52 4.81 -6.24
C TYR A 149 -16.25 5.30 -4.82
N PHE A 150 -14.98 5.52 -4.46
CA PHE A 150 -14.61 6.04 -3.14
C PHE A 150 -15.33 7.36 -2.85
N PHE A 151 -15.25 8.35 -3.74
CA PHE A 151 -15.84 9.66 -3.50
C PHE A 151 -17.37 9.65 -3.48
N LEU A 152 -18.01 8.78 -4.28
CA LEU A 152 -19.47 8.68 -4.34
C LEU A 152 -20.07 7.89 -3.18
N ASN A 153 -19.40 6.83 -2.71
CA ASN A 153 -19.97 5.84 -1.78
C ASN A 153 -19.31 5.83 -0.40
N ILE A 154 -18.00 6.00 -0.31
CA ILE A 154 -17.25 5.92 0.95
C ILE A 154 -17.09 7.29 1.59
N TYR A 155 -16.57 8.26 0.84
CA TYR A 155 -16.22 9.58 1.37
C TYR A 155 -17.41 10.30 1.99
N LYS A 156 -18.61 10.16 1.39
CA LYS A 156 -19.85 10.73 1.94
C LYS A 156 -20.18 10.16 3.32
N LEU A 157 -20.05 8.84 3.49
CA LEU A 157 -20.28 8.17 4.77
C LEU A 157 -19.25 8.61 5.82
N LEU A 158 -17.98 8.72 5.43
CA LEU A 158 -16.92 9.17 6.32
C LEU A 158 -17.13 10.62 6.76
N LYS A 159 -17.44 11.52 5.82
CA LYS A 159 -17.62 12.95 6.08
C LYS A 159 -18.85 13.22 6.95
N ALA A 160 -19.95 12.49 6.74
CA ALA A 160 -21.16 12.63 7.57
C ALA A 160 -20.92 12.28 9.04
N ASN A 161 -19.96 11.41 9.34
CA ASN A 161 -19.71 10.88 10.68
C ASN A 161 -18.38 11.31 11.29
N THR A 162 -17.54 12.05 10.54
CA THR A 162 -16.19 12.47 10.94
C THR A 162 -15.96 13.96 10.61
N PRO A 163 -16.74 14.90 11.19
CA PRO A 163 -16.55 16.32 10.90
C PRO A 163 -15.23 16.82 11.49
N GLY A 164 -14.23 17.02 10.64
CA GLY A 164 -12.99 17.76 10.94
C GLY A 164 -11.94 17.04 11.80
N ALA A 165 -12.31 16.03 12.60
CA ALA A 165 -11.36 15.27 13.43
C ALA A 165 -11.63 13.77 13.34
N LEU A 166 -10.58 12.99 13.01
CA LEU A 166 -10.63 11.54 13.06
C LEU A 166 -10.69 11.07 14.51
N LYS A 167 -11.75 10.34 14.86
CA LYS A 167 -11.89 9.77 16.21
C LYS A 167 -11.01 8.52 16.40
N ASP A 168 -11.06 7.61 15.43
CA ASP A 168 -10.34 6.33 15.39
C ASP A 168 -10.20 5.90 13.92
N PHE A 169 -9.04 5.42 13.49
CA PHE A 169 -8.89 4.86 12.15
C PHE A 169 -9.67 3.54 11.96
N ASN A 170 -9.87 2.74 13.01
CA ASN A 170 -10.67 1.52 12.92
C ASN A 170 -12.10 1.82 12.47
N TYR A 171 -12.62 3.01 12.77
CA TYR A 171 -13.92 3.45 12.27
C TYR A 171 -13.93 3.54 10.74
N ILE A 172 -12.91 4.18 10.14
CA ILE A 172 -12.76 4.26 8.68
C ILE A 172 -12.61 2.86 8.08
N LYS A 173 -11.72 2.05 8.67
CA LYS A 173 -11.49 0.65 8.25
C LYS A 173 -12.77 -0.16 8.27
N ASN A 174 -13.58 -0.07 9.32
CA ASN A 174 -14.83 -0.81 9.42
C ASN A 174 -15.85 -0.40 8.36
N ILE A 175 -15.92 0.88 7.99
CA ILE A 175 -16.78 1.35 6.89
C ILE A 175 -16.32 0.73 5.57
N ILE A 176 -15.01 0.82 5.27
CA ILE A 176 -14.43 0.29 4.03
C ILE A 176 -14.56 -1.23 3.96
N ASP A 177 -14.20 -1.95 5.02
CA ASP A 177 -14.27 -3.41 5.09
C ASP A 177 -15.71 -3.93 5.01
N LYS A 178 -16.68 -3.19 5.55
CA LYS A 178 -18.10 -3.52 5.42
C LYS A 178 -18.58 -3.30 4.00
N ASP A 179 -18.18 -2.20 3.39
CA ASP A 179 -18.55 -1.87 2.01
C ASP A 179 -17.97 -2.88 1.01
N PHE A 180 -16.72 -3.30 1.22
CA PHE A 180 -16.05 -4.36 0.46
C PHE A 180 -16.72 -5.74 0.55
N LYS A 181 -17.77 -5.92 1.36
CA LYS A 181 -18.59 -7.15 1.32
C LYS A 181 -19.67 -7.11 0.25
N LYS A 182 -20.00 -5.92 -0.28
CA LYS A 182 -20.99 -5.73 -1.35
C LYS A 182 -20.39 -6.13 -2.69
N GLU A 183 -21.20 -6.74 -3.55
CA GLU A 183 -20.77 -7.21 -4.87
C GLU A 183 -20.21 -6.08 -5.74
N GLU A 184 -20.89 -4.94 -5.78
CA GLU A 184 -20.47 -3.76 -6.56
C GLU A 184 -19.06 -3.28 -6.17
N SER A 185 -18.78 -3.13 -4.87
CA SER A 185 -17.45 -2.75 -4.37
C SER A 185 -16.41 -3.83 -4.68
N ARG A 186 -16.72 -5.11 -4.47
CA ARG A 186 -15.79 -6.22 -4.74
C ARG A 186 -15.39 -6.35 -6.20
N SER A 187 -16.18 -5.82 -7.13
CA SER A 187 -15.84 -5.82 -8.56
C SER A 187 -14.72 -4.83 -8.94
N LEU A 188 -14.37 -3.90 -8.05
CA LEU A 188 -13.41 -2.82 -8.32
C LEU A 188 -11.95 -3.20 -8.05
N ILE A 189 -11.56 -4.45 -8.30
CA ILE A 189 -10.19 -4.90 -8.03
C ILE A 189 -9.19 -4.29 -9.01
N PHE A 190 -8.21 -3.58 -8.46
CA PHE A 190 -6.98 -3.19 -9.13
C PHE A 190 -6.00 -4.37 -9.08
N ARG A 191 -5.81 -5.01 -10.23
CA ARG A 191 -4.93 -6.17 -10.35
C ARG A 191 -3.50 -5.73 -10.66
N THR A 192 -2.60 -6.10 -9.77
CA THR A 192 -1.16 -5.83 -9.78
C THR A 192 -0.35 -7.03 -10.27
N THR A 193 -1.04 -8.13 -10.58
CA THR A 193 -0.47 -9.39 -11.06
C THR A 193 -0.84 -9.70 -12.52
N LEU A 194 -1.48 -8.76 -13.23
CA LEU A 194 -1.83 -8.95 -14.62
C LEU A 194 -0.57 -9.08 -15.48
N GLU A 195 -0.53 -10.13 -16.29
CA GLU A 195 0.42 -10.19 -17.39
C GLU A 195 -0.09 -9.28 -18.51
N LYS A 196 0.78 -8.41 -19.04
CA LYS A 196 0.45 -7.44 -20.08
C LYS A 196 -0.24 -8.12 -21.29
N PRO A 197 -1.53 -7.86 -21.55
CA PRO A 197 -2.19 -8.25 -22.79
C PRO A 197 -1.51 -7.56 -24.00
N GLN A 198 -1.51 -8.22 -25.17
CA GLN A 198 -1.00 -7.61 -26.40
C GLN A 198 -1.78 -6.35 -26.83
N THR A 199 -2.98 -6.15 -26.30
CA THR A 199 -3.89 -5.04 -26.63
C THR A 199 -3.77 -3.83 -25.70
N ASP A 200 -2.94 -3.89 -24.66
CA ASP A 200 -2.81 -2.79 -23.70
C ASP A 200 -1.98 -1.64 -24.25
N LEU A 201 -2.34 -0.42 -23.83
CA LEU A 201 -1.62 0.80 -24.17
C LEU A 201 -0.12 0.63 -23.86
N THR A 202 0.70 0.95 -24.84
CA THR A 202 2.15 1.02 -24.72
C THR A 202 2.57 2.37 -24.13
N TYR A 203 3.86 2.50 -23.82
CA TYR A 203 4.39 3.80 -23.38
C TYR A 203 4.25 4.86 -24.48
N GLU A 204 4.29 4.46 -25.75
CA GLU A 204 4.12 5.33 -26.92
C GLU A 204 2.67 5.82 -27.03
N ASP A 205 1.69 4.94 -26.77
CA ASP A 205 0.27 5.31 -26.73
C ASP A 205 -0.06 6.30 -25.60
N LEU A 206 0.80 6.34 -24.57
CA LEU A 206 0.74 7.30 -23.47
C LEU A 206 1.66 8.51 -23.67
N TYR A 207 2.21 8.69 -24.88
CA TYR A 207 3.11 9.77 -25.26
C TYR A 207 4.41 9.86 -24.45
N TYR A 208 4.87 8.74 -23.90
CA TYR A 208 6.20 8.63 -23.29
C TYR A 208 7.25 8.20 -24.32
N GLU A 209 8.50 8.62 -24.12
CA GLU A 209 9.62 8.31 -25.03
C GLU A 209 10.12 6.86 -24.91
N ASP A 210 10.06 6.28 -23.71
CA ASP A 210 10.49 4.90 -23.48
C ASP A 210 9.65 4.19 -22.39
N ALA A 211 9.71 2.86 -22.37
CA ALA A 211 9.03 2.02 -21.37
C ALA A 211 9.52 2.23 -19.92
N ASN A 212 10.62 2.97 -19.74
CA ASN A 212 11.22 3.32 -18.46
C ASN A 212 10.74 4.70 -17.95
N PHE A 213 9.62 5.24 -18.44
CA PHE A 213 9.10 6.55 -18.02
C PHE A 213 8.88 6.74 -16.52
N GLY A 214 8.57 5.68 -15.76
CA GLY A 214 8.49 5.72 -14.30
C GLY A 214 9.85 5.53 -13.60
N MET A 215 10.85 5.07 -14.33
CA MET A 215 12.20 4.81 -13.87
C MET A 215 13.18 5.90 -14.28
N ARG A 216 12.89 6.77 -15.26
CA ARG A 216 13.80 7.82 -15.77
C ARG A 216 13.24 9.21 -15.54
N ASN A 217 14.12 10.18 -15.25
CA ASN A 217 13.77 11.60 -15.34
C ASN A 217 14.19 12.09 -16.74
N PHE A 218 13.22 12.42 -17.58
CA PHE A 218 13.46 12.82 -18.96
C PHE A 218 14.22 14.16 -19.10
N ASN A 219 14.26 14.99 -18.04
CA ASN A 219 14.81 16.35 -18.10
C ASN A 219 16.25 16.49 -17.57
N SER A 220 16.98 15.41 -17.25
CA SER A 220 18.39 15.57 -16.89
C SER A 220 19.25 14.33 -17.14
N ASN A 221 20.46 14.56 -17.66
CA ASN A 221 21.51 13.55 -17.80
C ASN A 221 22.09 13.07 -16.45
N ALA A 222 21.74 13.69 -15.32
CA ALA A 222 22.35 13.44 -14.00
C ALA A 222 21.44 12.74 -12.98
N TYR A 223 20.11 12.80 -13.15
CA TYR A 223 19.12 12.27 -12.20
C TYR A 223 18.26 11.22 -12.88
N TRP A 224 18.74 9.98 -12.93
CA TRP A 224 18.20 8.93 -13.79
C TRP A 224 16.94 8.29 -13.26
N TYR A 225 16.40 8.70 -12.11
CA TYR A 225 15.38 7.94 -11.38
C TYR A 225 14.34 8.83 -10.71
N GLY A 226 13.11 8.79 -11.24
CA GLY A 226 12.03 9.72 -10.90
C GLY A 226 10.96 9.11 -9.99
N PHE A 227 10.06 8.30 -10.55
CA PHE A 227 8.81 7.94 -9.87
C PHE A 227 8.93 6.70 -8.98
N VAL A 228 9.33 5.55 -9.54
CA VAL A 228 9.36 4.27 -8.82
C VAL A 228 10.25 4.31 -7.57
N PRO A 229 11.47 4.88 -7.61
CA PRO A 229 12.33 4.90 -6.41
C PRO A 229 11.79 5.82 -5.31
N ASN A 230 11.09 6.89 -5.67
CA ASN A 230 10.36 7.72 -4.70
C ASN A 230 9.20 6.95 -4.07
N ILE A 231 8.45 6.14 -4.82
CA ILE A 231 7.39 5.29 -4.24
C ILE A 231 7.96 4.30 -3.23
N LEU A 232 9.07 3.64 -3.58
CA LEU A 232 9.67 2.63 -2.70
C LEU A 232 10.24 3.27 -1.43
N ASP A 233 10.94 4.40 -1.55
CA ASP A 233 11.44 5.12 -0.39
C ASP A 233 10.30 5.71 0.45
N TYR A 234 9.28 6.32 -0.17
CA TYR A 234 8.06 6.76 0.51
C TYR A 234 7.40 5.62 1.29
N SER A 235 7.18 4.47 0.65
CA SER A 235 6.51 3.31 1.26
C SER A 235 7.31 2.72 2.40
N LEU A 236 8.64 2.71 2.28
CA LEU A 236 9.55 2.27 3.32
C LEU A 236 9.55 3.23 4.52
N ASN A 237 9.61 4.54 4.27
CA ASN A 237 9.55 5.56 5.31
C ASN A 237 8.19 5.54 6.00
N ALA A 238 7.09 5.41 5.25
CA ALA A 238 5.74 5.28 5.79
C ALA A 238 5.66 4.09 6.74
N TRP A 239 6.14 2.92 6.32
CA TRP A 239 6.08 1.70 7.11
C TRP A 239 6.91 1.77 8.40
N THR A 240 8.06 2.45 8.36
CA THR A 240 8.99 2.58 9.49
C THR A 240 8.78 3.84 10.34
N TYR A 241 7.93 4.77 9.91
CA TYR A 241 7.81 6.12 10.47
C TYR A 241 7.63 6.14 11.99
N THR A 242 6.67 5.35 12.46
CA THR A 242 6.29 5.24 13.87
C THR A 242 7.37 4.63 14.76
N LEU A 243 8.22 3.74 14.23
CA LEU A 243 9.39 3.21 14.96
C LEU A 243 10.44 4.30 15.17
N ASN A 244 10.63 5.16 14.17
CA ASN A 244 11.71 6.15 14.17
C ASN A 244 11.33 7.44 14.91
N ASN A 245 10.05 7.83 14.90
CA ASN A 245 9.63 9.17 15.33
C ASN A 245 8.69 9.19 16.56
N ASN A 246 8.16 8.05 17.02
CA ASN A 246 7.13 7.98 18.08
C ASN A 246 5.87 8.84 17.82
N LEU A 247 5.73 9.40 16.63
CA LEU A 247 4.59 10.20 16.18
C LEU A 247 3.50 9.33 15.57
N HIS A 248 2.30 9.89 15.45
CA HIS A 248 1.19 9.22 14.81
C HIS A 248 1.42 9.10 13.30
N GLN A 249 1.00 8.00 12.69
CA GLN A 249 1.19 7.80 11.24
C GLN A 249 0.55 8.91 10.41
N TYR A 250 -0.61 9.46 10.80
CA TYR A 250 -1.27 10.51 10.01
C TYR A 250 -0.45 11.81 9.90
N SER A 251 0.59 11.96 10.72
CA SER A 251 1.58 13.04 10.67
C SER A 251 2.79 12.71 9.78
N PHE A 252 2.76 11.57 9.07
CA PHE A 252 3.84 11.18 8.18
C PHE A 252 3.96 12.15 7.01
N ALA A 253 5.17 12.67 6.82
CA ALA A 253 5.55 13.47 5.69
C ALA A 253 6.83 12.92 5.06
N TYR A 254 6.93 13.08 3.76
CA TYR A 254 8.03 12.65 2.90
C TYR A 254 8.35 13.76 1.92
N SER A 255 9.62 13.94 1.62
CA SER A 255 10.05 14.84 0.57
C SER A 255 10.64 14.00 -0.55
N PHE A 256 10.03 14.08 -1.73
CA PHE A 256 10.55 13.37 -2.89
C PHE A 256 11.98 13.81 -3.19
N LYS A 257 12.81 12.83 -3.56
CA LYS A 257 14.24 13.01 -3.79
C LYS A 257 14.55 12.84 -5.26
N LYS A 258 15.64 13.46 -5.69
CA LYS A 258 16.24 13.19 -7.00
C LYS A 258 17.20 12.02 -6.88
N TYR A 259 16.91 10.91 -7.55
CA TYR A 259 17.78 9.75 -7.55
C TYR A 259 18.71 9.74 -8.76
N ASN A 260 19.95 9.32 -8.52
CA ASN A 260 20.96 8.98 -9.50
C ASN A 260 21.45 7.54 -9.24
N SER A 261 22.33 7.03 -10.09
CA SER A 261 22.85 5.64 -10.00
C SER A 261 23.59 5.31 -8.69
N VAL A 262 23.98 6.32 -7.91
CA VAL A 262 24.71 6.14 -6.64
C VAL A 262 23.74 6.14 -5.46
N ASN A 263 22.91 7.16 -5.32
CA ASN A 263 22.03 7.28 -4.15
C ASN A 263 20.85 6.30 -4.20
N ILE A 264 20.45 5.80 -5.38
CA ILE A 264 19.43 4.76 -5.51
C ILE A 264 19.86 3.43 -4.88
N LYS A 265 21.18 3.15 -4.90
CA LYS A 265 21.73 1.94 -4.27
C LYS A 265 21.51 1.93 -2.76
N GLN A 266 21.38 3.09 -2.12
CA GLN A 266 21.12 3.16 -0.68
C GLN A 266 19.73 2.63 -0.33
N ILE A 267 18.72 2.95 -1.14
CA ILE A 267 17.38 2.39 -0.99
C ILE A 267 17.41 0.89 -1.26
N LEU A 268 17.99 0.49 -2.38
CA LEU A 268 18.05 -0.92 -2.79
C LEU A 268 18.74 -1.80 -1.75
N LYS A 269 19.83 -1.31 -1.13
CA LYS A 269 20.51 -1.99 -0.02
C LYS A 269 19.59 -2.25 1.17
N SER A 270 18.61 -1.38 1.43
CA SER A 270 17.62 -1.63 2.50
C SER A 270 16.82 -2.90 2.22
N PHE A 271 16.59 -3.22 0.93
CA PHE A 271 15.92 -4.42 0.47
C PHE A 271 16.88 -5.58 0.15
N ASN A 272 18.16 -5.49 0.54
CA ASN A 272 19.19 -6.46 0.15
C ASN A 272 19.29 -6.67 -1.38
N GLN A 273 19.07 -5.60 -2.15
CA GLN A 273 19.16 -5.59 -3.61
C GLN A 273 20.36 -4.73 -4.04
N GLU A 274 21.05 -5.15 -5.11
CA GLU A 274 22.15 -4.38 -5.69
C GLU A 274 21.71 -3.50 -6.87
N SER A 275 20.63 -3.90 -7.54
CA SER A 275 20.04 -3.20 -8.68
C SER A 275 18.53 -3.43 -8.72
N PHE A 276 17.81 -2.54 -9.37
CA PHE A 276 16.43 -2.83 -9.76
C PHE A 276 16.42 -3.95 -10.80
N ASN A 277 15.66 -5.02 -10.54
CA ASN A 277 15.28 -5.94 -11.60
C ASN A 277 14.20 -5.26 -12.45
N ILE A 278 14.64 -4.52 -13.47
CA ILE A 278 13.77 -3.75 -14.36
C ILE A 278 12.76 -4.68 -15.06
N ASP A 279 13.12 -5.93 -15.34
CA ASP A 279 12.24 -6.90 -15.99
C ASP A 279 11.12 -7.42 -15.06
N GLU A 280 11.36 -7.51 -13.75
CA GLU A 280 10.31 -7.82 -12.76
C GLU A 280 9.43 -6.60 -12.43
N LEU A 281 10.02 -5.40 -12.38
CA LEU A 281 9.25 -4.14 -12.30
C LEU A 281 8.34 -3.91 -13.52
N ARG A 282 8.63 -4.56 -14.66
CA ARG A 282 7.77 -4.55 -15.84
C ARG A 282 6.58 -5.52 -15.73
N LYS A 283 6.65 -6.54 -14.88
CA LYS A 283 5.54 -7.48 -14.62
C LYS A 283 4.52 -6.94 -13.62
N THR A 284 4.81 -5.81 -12.99
CA THR A 284 3.95 -5.08 -12.05
C THR A 284 3.18 -3.93 -12.73
N LYS A 285 3.22 -3.83 -14.06
CA LYS A 285 2.59 -2.79 -14.87
C LYS A 285 1.44 -3.34 -15.70
#